data_AF-A0A7F5QZX2-F1
#
_entry.id   AF-A0A7F5QZX2-F1
#
_cell.length_a   1.000
_cell.length_b   1.000
_cell.length_c   1.000
_cell.angle_alpha   90.00
_cell.angle_beta   90.00
_cell.angle_gamma   90.00
#
_symmetry.space_group_name_H-M   'P 1'
#
loop_
_entity.id
_entity.type
_entity.pdbx_description
1 polymer ?
#
loop_
_entity_poly.entity_id
_entity_poly.type
_entity_poly.pdbx_seq_one_letter_code
_entity_poly.pdbx_strand_id
1 'polypeptide(L)'
;MKKTGKGSKEKEKEKGKEKEGDKEKEEGFKAMLSCLILPKITGNLPSLPLDQALFPSELPLADPSFGETGPIDMLIGAEIFWELLCIGQFKLGPEQPTIQKTQLGWVITGPLSRQLIPELPKTSCHLVTNQQLNEDIAKFEGCEETHSTLAINERNRCEQHFGSSTTRNSEGRFVVRIPFKEDTRKLGEYRLIAEKRLLSLERQLSRNKELRDQYVAFLDEY
;
A
#
# COMPACT_ATOMS: atom_id res chain seq x y z
N MET A 1 7.39 -7.20 -13.74
CA MET A 1 7.13 -8.10 -14.89
C MET A 1 7.63 -7.44 -16.17
N LYS A 2 8.37 -8.16 -17.03
CA LYS A 2 8.84 -7.68 -18.34
C LYS A 2 8.16 -8.43 -19.50
N LYS A 3 7.81 -7.76 -20.61
CA LYS A 3 7.46 -8.42 -21.89
C LYS A 3 7.83 -7.56 -23.12
N THR A 4 8.46 -8.20 -24.10
CA THR A 4 8.71 -7.70 -25.47
C THR A 4 8.10 -8.66 -26.50
N GLY A 5 7.44 -8.17 -27.55
CA GLY A 5 6.83 -9.00 -28.62
C GLY A 5 7.08 -8.47 -30.03
N LYS A 6 7.30 -9.38 -31.00
CA LYS A 6 7.50 -9.06 -32.43
C LYS A 6 6.89 -10.15 -33.35
N GLY A 7 5.88 -9.76 -34.17
CA GLY A 7 5.71 -10.05 -35.61
C GLY A 7 5.28 -11.42 -36.20
N SER A 8 4.01 -11.50 -36.63
CA SER A 8 3.48 -11.76 -38.02
C SER A 8 3.48 -13.14 -38.76
N LYS A 9 2.24 -13.56 -39.12
CA LYS A 9 1.66 -14.10 -40.41
C LYS A 9 1.99 -15.52 -40.96
N GLU A 10 0.99 -16.44 -41.02
CA GLU A 10 0.17 -16.92 -42.20
C GLU A 10 0.86 -18.06 -43.03
N LYS A 11 0.33 -19.25 -43.35
CA LYS A 11 -0.94 -19.71 -43.99
C LYS A 11 -1.17 -21.25 -43.87
N GLU A 12 -2.46 -21.66 -43.98
CA GLU A 12 -3.14 -22.86 -44.59
C GLU A 12 -2.41 -24.22 -44.79
N LYS A 13 -3.02 -25.43 -44.80
CA LYS A 13 -4.35 -26.03 -44.54
C LYS A 13 -4.25 -27.51 -44.98
N GLU A 14 -4.63 -28.53 -44.18
CA GLU A 14 -5.38 -29.73 -44.65
C GLU A 14 -5.81 -30.69 -43.52
N LYS A 15 -6.86 -31.46 -43.83
CA LYS A 15 -7.78 -32.20 -42.95
C LYS A 15 -7.22 -33.53 -42.41
N GLY A 16 -7.59 -33.89 -41.19
CA GLY A 16 -7.50 -35.26 -40.65
C GLY A 16 -8.31 -35.38 -39.34
N LYS A 17 -9.10 -36.45 -39.23
CA LYS A 17 -10.13 -36.71 -38.21
C LYS A 17 -9.61 -36.89 -36.78
N GLU A 18 -10.54 -36.65 -35.85
CA GLU A 18 -10.68 -37.25 -34.51
C GLU A 18 -9.61 -36.91 -33.46
N LYS A 19 -9.99 -35.99 -32.56
CA LYS A 19 -10.27 -36.28 -31.15
C LYS A 19 -10.91 -35.03 -30.56
N GLU A 20 -12.09 -35.19 -29.99
CA GLU A 20 -12.73 -34.19 -29.12
C GLU A 20 -11.89 -34.15 -27.83
N GLY A 21 -10.75 -33.47 -27.92
CA GLY A 21 -10.03 -32.99 -26.76
C GLY A 21 -10.65 -31.64 -26.43
N ASP A 22 -11.13 -31.50 -25.20
CA ASP A 22 -11.46 -30.22 -24.61
C ASP A 22 -10.29 -29.27 -24.84
N LYS A 23 -10.39 -28.43 -25.88
CA LYS A 23 -9.53 -27.28 -26.02
C LYS A 23 -9.97 -26.34 -24.92
N GLU A 24 -9.32 -26.44 -23.76
CA GLU A 24 -9.22 -25.31 -22.83
C GLU A 24 -8.87 -24.09 -23.69
N LYS A 25 -9.88 -23.26 -23.95
CA LYS A 25 -9.66 -21.92 -24.47
C LYS A 25 -8.88 -21.23 -23.36
N GLU A 26 -7.56 -21.11 -23.53
CA GLU A 26 -6.76 -20.18 -22.74
C GLU A 26 -7.23 -18.76 -23.09
N GLU A 27 -8.35 -18.35 -22.50
CA GLU A 27 -8.64 -16.94 -22.32
C GLU A 27 -7.59 -16.41 -21.36
N GLY A 28 -6.45 -15.97 -21.92
CA GLY A 28 -5.36 -15.41 -21.14
C GLY A 28 -5.86 -14.30 -20.23
N PHE A 29 -5.38 -14.28 -19.00
CA PHE A 29 -5.79 -13.32 -17.98
C PHE A 29 -5.63 -11.87 -18.46
N LYS A 30 -6.63 -11.04 -18.16
CA LYS A 30 -6.69 -9.62 -18.51
C LYS A 30 -7.15 -8.81 -17.30
N ALA A 31 -6.44 -7.74 -17.02
CA ALA A 31 -6.81 -6.75 -16.01
C ALA A 31 -6.57 -5.35 -16.55
N MET A 32 -7.40 -4.39 -16.12
CA MET A 32 -7.23 -2.96 -16.43
C MET A 32 -6.60 -2.29 -15.21
N LEU A 33 -5.40 -1.74 -15.37
CA LEU A 33 -4.64 -1.12 -14.28
C LEU A 33 -4.34 0.34 -14.61
N SER A 34 -4.43 1.20 -13.60
CA SER A 34 -3.96 2.60 -13.71
C SER A 34 -2.52 2.66 -13.25
N CYS A 35 -1.59 2.88 -14.18
CA CYS A 35 -0.15 2.85 -13.88
C CYS A 35 0.45 4.25 -13.83
N LEU A 36 1.31 4.50 -12.83
CA LEU A 36 2.21 5.64 -12.84
C LEU A 36 3.45 5.31 -13.68
N ILE A 37 3.74 6.12 -14.69
CA ILE A 37 4.91 5.92 -15.56
C ILE A 37 6.12 6.59 -14.92
N LEU A 38 7.11 5.79 -14.53
CA LEU A 38 8.36 6.25 -13.94
C LEU A 38 9.54 5.87 -14.86
N PRO A 39 10.60 6.69 -14.95
CA PRO A 39 11.79 6.35 -15.73
C PRO A 39 12.53 5.14 -15.16
N LYS A 40 12.43 4.90 -13.85
CA LYS A 40 13.02 3.76 -13.14
C LYS A 40 12.15 3.40 -11.94
N ILE A 41 11.77 2.13 -11.84
CA ILE A 41 10.98 1.59 -10.73
C ILE A 41 11.88 1.24 -9.55
N THR A 42 12.91 0.42 -9.79
CA THR A 42 13.85 -0.06 -8.79
C THR A 42 15.20 -0.37 -9.44
N GLY A 43 16.20 -0.76 -8.64
CA GLY A 43 17.44 -1.35 -9.14
C GLY A 43 17.19 -2.67 -9.88
N ASN A 44 18.23 -3.24 -10.48
CA ASN A 44 18.08 -4.55 -11.12
C ASN A 44 17.83 -5.62 -10.05
N LEU A 45 16.86 -6.50 -10.32
CA LEU A 45 16.49 -7.61 -9.46
C LEU A 45 16.56 -8.95 -10.22
N PRO A 46 16.88 -10.06 -9.54
CA PRO A 46 17.47 -10.07 -8.20
C PRO A 46 18.82 -9.34 -8.19
N SER A 47 19.19 -8.73 -7.07
CA SER A 47 20.41 -7.92 -6.95
C SER A 47 21.68 -8.72 -7.26
N LEU A 48 21.61 -10.03 -7.07
CA LEU A 48 22.63 -11.01 -7.45
C LEU A 48 21.92 -12.15 -8.20
N PRO A 49 22.56 -12.75 -9.23
CA PRO A 49 21.97 -13.86 -9.95
C PRO A 49 21.66 -15.05 -9.01
N LEU A 50 20.57 -15.75 -9.31
CA LEU A 50 20.16 -16.96 -8.60
C LEU A 50 20.41 -18.17 -9.49
N ASP A 51 20.95 -19.25 -8.90
CA ASP A 51 21.06 -20.53 -9.59
C ASP A 51 19.66 -21.15 -9.75
N GLN A 52 19.21 -21.29 -10.99
CA GLN A 52 17.92 -21.87 -11.33
C GLN A 52 17.86 -23.37 -11.00
N ALA A 53 19.00 -24.07 -10.87
CA ALA A 53 19.05 -25.49 -10.52
C ALA A 53 18.49 -25.79 -9.12
N LEU A 54 18.35 -24.77 -8.27
CA LEU A 54 17.72 -24.87 -6.96
C LEU A 54 16.20 -25.08 -7.02
N PHE A 55 15.60 -24.89 -8.19
CA PHE A 55 14.15 -24.92 -8.39
C PHE A 55 13.74 -25.99 -9.42
N PRO A 56 12.51 -26.50 -9.36
CA PRO A 56 12.00 -27.44 -10.36
C PRO A 56 12.04 -26.83 -11.76
N SER A 57 12.80 -27.46 -12.65
CA SER A 57 13.08 -26.98 -14.02
C SER A 57 11.88 -27.12 -14.98
N GLU A 58 10.87 -27.90 -14.62
CA GLU A 58 9.74 -28.24 -15.49
C GLU A 58 8.57 -27.23 -15.41
N LEU A 59 8.65 -26.22 -14.53
CA LEU A 59 7.52 -25.31 -14.32
C LEU A 59 7.60 -24.06 -15.21
N PRO A 60 6.50 -23.69 -15.88
CA PRO A 60 6.42 -22.43 -16.61
C PRO A 60 6.35 -21.26 -15.63
N LEU A 61 7.51 -20.70 -15.29
CA LEU A 61 7.62 -19.54 -14.43
C LEU A 61 7.01 -18.30 -15.10
N ALA A 62 6.42 -17.41 -14.30
CA ALA A 62 5.85 -16.16 -14.79
C ALA A 62 6.92 -15.19 -15.33
N ASP A 63 8.16 -15.35 -14.89
CA ASP A 63 9.33 -14.62 -15.39
C ASP A 63 10.25 -15.59 -16.16
N PRO A 64 10.33 -15.47 -17.50
CA PRO A 64 11.24 -16.29 -18.32
C PRO A 64 12.72 -16.04 -18.03
N SER A 65 13.05 -14.86 -17.49
CA SER A 65 14.40 -14.47 -17.07
C SER A 65 14.63 -14.66 -15.57
N PHE A 66 13.83 -15.52 -14.92
CA PHE A 66 13.92 -15.74 -13.48
C PHE A 66 15.36 -16.08 -13.04
N GLY A 67 15.85 -15.39 -12.01
CA GLY A 67 17.20 -15.59 -11.49
C GLY A 67 18.29 -14.79 -12.22
N GLU A 68 18.00 -14.16 -13.36
CA GLU A 68 18.91 -13.22 -14.01
C GLU A 68 18.70 -11.79 -13.50
N THR A 69 19.78 -11.10 -13.15
CA THR A 69 19.70 -9.70 -12.71
C THR A 69 19.24 -8.79 -13.84
N GLY A 70 18.08 -8.14 -13.68
CA GLY A 70 17.58 -7.20 -14.69
C GLY A 70 16.58 -6.17 -14.16
N PRO A 71 16.22 -5.15 -14.96
CA PRO A 71 15.26 -4.14 -14.52
C PRO A 71 13.85 -4.70 -14.27
N ILE A 72 13.01 -3.96 -13.54
CA ILE A 72 11.59 -4.27 -13.37
C ILE A 72 10.79 -3.30 -14.24
N ASP A 73 9.94 -3.82 -15.15
CA ASP A 73 9.14 -2.95 -16.02
C ASP A 73 7.78 -2.55 -15.41
N MET A 74 7.30 -3.31 -14.42
CA MET A 74 6.00 -3.07 -13.79
C MET A 74 5.96 -3.62 -12.37
N LEU A 75 5.47 -2.79 -11.43
CA LEU A 75 4.99 -3.22 -10.11
C LEU A 75 3.47 -3.27 -10.15
N ILE A 76 2.92 -4.38 -9.69
CA ILE A 76 1.48 -4.58 -9.58
C ILE A 76 1.13 -4.47 -8.10
N GLY A 77 0.18 -3.59 -7.79
CA GLY A 77 -0.31 -3.40 -6.42
C GLY A 77 -1.17 -4.57 -5.94
N ALA A 78 -1.63 -4.49 -4.70
CA ALA A 78 -2.49 -5.51 -4.10
C ALA A 78 -3.90 -5.59 -4.74
N GLU A 79 -4.27 -4.62 -5.58
CA GLU A 79 -5.60 -4.49 -6.20
C GLU A 79 -6.03 -5.72 -7.00
N ILE A 80 -5.12 -6.35 -7.75
CA ILE A 80 -5.40 -7.59 -8.50
C ILE A 80 -4.71 -8.82 -7.91
N PHE A 81 -4.14 -8.71 -6.71
CA PHE A 81 -3.35 -9.79 -6.11
C PHE A 81 -4.16 -11.08 -5.98
N TRP A 82 -5.40 -10.99 -5.48
CA TRP A 82 -6.27 -12.15 -5.30
C TRP A 82 -6.81 -12.72 -6.62
N GLU A 83 -6.96 -11.89 -7.65
CA GLU A 83 -7.37 -12.31 -9.00
C GLU A 83 -6.25 -13.08 -9.71
N LEU A 84 -5.00 -12.73 -9.42
CA LEU A 84 -3.83 -13.40 -9.97
C LEU A 84 -3.58 -14.77 -9.35
N LEU A 85 -3.96 -15.00 -8.08
CA LEU A 85 -3.70 -16.26 -7.41
C LEU A 85 -4.56 -17.40 -7.97
N CYS A 86 -3.92 -18.52 -8.29
CA CYS A 86 -4.59 -19.73 -8.73
C CYS A 86 -4.49 -20.83 -7.68
N ILE A 87 -5.35 -21.85 -7.82
CA ILE A 87 -5.18 -23.11 -7.10
C ILE A 87 -3.89 -23.77 -7.58
N GLY A 88 -3.01 -24.08 -6.63
CA GLY A 88 -1.70 -24.69 -6.89
C GLY A 88 -0.62 -24.00 -6.09
N GLN A 89 -0.17 -24.67 -5.03
CA GLN A 89 0.93 -24.21 -4.20
C GLN A 89 1.66 -25.42 -3.66
N PHE A 90 2.99 -25.37 -3.62
CA PHE A 90 3.76 -26.36 -2.88
C PHE A 90 5.02 -25.71 -2.29
N LYS A 91 5.41 -26.21 -1.12
CA LYS A 91 6.60 -25.75 -0.40
C LYS A 91 7.75 -26.71 -0.70
N LEU A 92 8.93 -26.16 -1.00
CA LEU A 92 10.13 -26.99 -1.22
C LEU A 92 10.64 -27.65 0.07
N GLY A 93 10.28 -27.09 1.24
CA GLY A 93 10.59 -27.63 2.55
C GLY A 93 10.33 -26.62 3.67
N PRO A 94 10.60 -27.00 4.93
CA PRO A 94 10.64 -26.05 6.04
C PRO A 94 11.69 -24.96 5.78
N GLU A 95 11.34 -23.69 6.00
CA GLU A 95 12.21 -22.52 5.74
C GLU A 95 12.77 -22.42 4.31
N GLN A 96 12.07 -23.01 3.34
CA GLN A 96 12.40 -22.92 1.93
C GLN A 96 11.32 -22.18 1.14
N PRO A 97 11.63 -21.79 -0.12
CA PRO A 97 10.67 -21.11 -0.96
C PRO A 97 9.39 -21.93 -1.18
N THR A 98 8.32 -21.19 -1.36
CA THR A 98 7.02 -21.66 -1.79
C THR A 98 6.85 -21.32 -3.26
N ILE A 99 6.38 -22.29 -4.03
CA ILE A 99 6.05 -22.12 -5.43
C ILE A 99 4.53 -21.98 -5.52
N GLN A 100 4.07 -20.87 -6.10
CA GLN A 100 2.66 -20.48 -6.16
C GLN A 100 2.24 -20.33 -7.62
N LYS A 101 1.13 -20.98 -7.99
CA LYS A 101 0.53 -20.80 -9.31
C LYS A 101 -0.19 -19.45 -9.36
N THR A 102 0.05 -18.70 -10.42
CA THR A 102 -0.70 -17.49 -10.73
C THR A 102 -1.24 -17.57 -12.16
N GLN A 103 -2.14 -16.64 -12.50
CA GLN A 103 -2.65 -16.44 -13.85
C GLN A 103 -1.56 -16.09 -14.88
N LEU A 104 -0.37 -15.69 -14.42
CA LEU A 104 0.75 -15.27 -15.27
C LEU A 104 1.83 -16.36 -15.43
N GLY A 105 1.67 -17.49 -14.74
CA GLY A 105 2.69 -18.53 -14.58
C GLY A 105 3.00 -18.79 -13.11
N TRP A 106 3.97 -19.67 -12.85
CA TRP A 106 4.39 -19.98 -11.49
C TRP A 106 5.35 -18.92 -10.95
N VAL A 107 5.15 -18.52 -9.69
CA VAL A 107 6.04 -17.59 -8.98
C VAL A 107 6.69 -18.28 -7.80
N ILE A 108 7.93 -17.90 -7.52
CA ILE A 108 8.69 -18.37 -6.36
C ILE A 108 8.66 -17.26 -5.31
N THR A 109 8.26 -17.59 -4.09
CA THR A 109 8.14 -16.65 -2.97
C THR A 109 8.64 -17.26 -1.68
N GLY A 110 8.98 -16.42 -0.70
CA GLY A 110 9.48 -16.85 0.61
C GLY A 110 11.01 -16.89 0.71
N PRO A 111 11.52 -17.36 1.87
CA PRO A 111 12.94 -17.28 2.18
C PRO A 111 13.75 -18.29 1.37
N LEU A 112 14.91 -17.86 0.89
CA LEU A 112 15.95 -18.73 0.36
C LEU A 112 16.89 -19.10 1.51
N SER A 113 16.94 -20.38 1.87
CA SER A 113 17.89 -20.87 2.87
C SER A 113 19.32 -20.63 2.42
N ARG A 114 20.14 -20.12 3.32
CA ARG A 114 21.56 -19.82 3.08
C ARG A 114 22.38 -21.05 2.70
N GLN A 115 21.91 -22.25 3.06
CA GLN A 115 22.53 -23.52 2.69
C GLN A 115 22.45 -23.79 1.18
N LEU A 116 21.46 -23.20 0.49
CA LEU A 116 21.26 -23.36 -0.95
C LEU A 116 22.10 -22.36 -1.78
N ILE A 117 22.65 -21.31 -1.16
CA ILE A 117 23.45 -20.29 -1.86
C ILE A 117 24.73 -19.95 -1.06
N PRO A 118 25.72 -20.86 -1.04
CA PRO A 118 26.93 -20.70 -0.23
C PRO A 118 27.86 -19.55 -0.66
N GLU A 119 27.75 -19.06 -1.91
CA GLU A 119 28.68 -18.07 -2.48
C GLU A 119 28.27 -16.60 -2.38
N LEU A 120 27.12 -16.28 -1.78
CA LEU A 120 26.69 -14.87 -1.64
C LEU A 120 27.68 -14.11 -0.72
N PRO A 121 28.29 -12.99 -1.17
CA PRO A 121 29.16 -12.20 -0.33
C PRO A 121 28.41 -11.77 0.94
N LYS A 122 29.05 -12.02 2.09
CA LYS A 122 28.57 -11.59 3.41
C LYS A 122 28.25 -10.10 3.33
N THR A 123 27.02 -9.73 3.67
CA THR A 123 26.56 -8.35 3.90
C THR A 123 26.51 -7.43 2.68
N SER A 124 25.32 -7.25 2.11
CA SER A 124 24.98 -6.01 1.43
C SER A 124 24.77 -4.93 2.49
N CYS A 125 25.78 -4.08 2.70
CA CYS A 125 25.61 -2.91 3.56
C CYS A 125 25.13 -1.76 2.68
N HIS A 126 23.84 -1.42 2.76
CA HIS A 126 23.31 -0.21 2.16
C HIS A 126 23.70 0.99 3.04
N LEU A 127 24.96 1.41 2.94
CA LEU A 127 25.44 2.61 3.60
C LEU A 127 24.84 3.83 2.90
N VAL A 128 23.98 4.54 3.61
CA VAL A 128 23.52 5.86 3.22
C VAL A 128 24.23 6.89 4.08
N THR A 129 24.67 7.99 3.48
CA THR A 129 25.19 9.11 4.27
C THR A 129 24.02 9.87 4.92
N ASN A 130 24.24 10.50 6.08
CA ASN A 130 23.22 11.37 6.69
C ASN A 130 22.78 12.50 5.74
N GLN A 131 23.68 12.97 4.87
CA GLN A 131 23.35 13.98 3.87
C GLN A 131 22.35 13.43 2.84
N GLN A 132 22.62 12.27 2.25
CA GLN A 132 21.68 11.63 1.32
C GLN A 132 20.34 11.30 1.99
N LEU A 133 20.38 10.83 3.24
CA LEU A 133 19.15 10.56 3.99
C LEU A 133 18.33 11.84 4.19
N ASN A 134 18.95 12.95 4.59
CA ASN A 134 18.27 14.23 4.76
C ASN A 134 17.71 14.75 3.44
N GLU A 135 18.44 14.60 2.34
CA GLU A 135 17.97 14.98 1.00
C GLU A 135 16.76 14.15 0.56
N ASP A 136 16.74 12.84 0.86
CA ASP A 136 15.63 11.96 0.51
C ASP A 136 14.42 12.17 1.40
N ILE A 137 14.61 12.47 2.70
CA ILE A 137 13.53 12.88 3.61
C ILE A 137 12.91 14.20 3.14
N ALA A 138 13.73 15.20 2.80
CA ALA A 138 13.22 16.50 2.33
C ALA A 138 12.42 16.35 1.01
N LYS A 139 12.85 15.49 0.09
CA LYS A 139 12.07 15.15 -1.11
C LYS A 139 10.76 14.44 -0.75
N PHE A 140 10.79 13.51 0.19
CA PHE A 140 9.61 12.78 0.65
C PHE A 140 8.56 13.72 1.26
N GLU A 141 8.97 14.64 2.13
CA GLU A 141 8.09 15.67 2.71
C GLU A 141 7.49 16.57 1.62
N GLY A 142 8.28 16.96 0.62
CA GLY A 142 7.78 17.72 -0.54
C GLY A 142 6.81 16.94 -1.43
N CYS A 143 6.84 15.61 -1.43
CA CYS A 143 5.90 14.78 -2.19
C CYS A 143 4.53 14.67 -1.51
N GLU A 144 4.43 14.83 -0.19
CA GLU A 144 3.14 14.85 0.53
C GLU A 144 2.37 16.16 0.31
N GLU A 145 3.04 17.24 -0.09
CA GLU A 145 2.43 18.48 -0.57
C GLU A 145 1.85 18.31 -1.98
N THR A 146 0.97 17.32 -2.16
CA THR A 146 0.16 17.23 -3.37
C THR A 146 -0.83 18.39 -3.40
N HIS A 147 -0.42 19.45 -4.11
CA HIS A 147 -1.21 20.64 -4.38
C HIS A 147 -2.40 20.35 -5.30
N SER A 148 -3.38 19.57 -4.83
CA SER A 148 -4.72 19.66 -5.41
C SER A 148 -5.24 21.07 -5.13
N THR A 149 -5.98 21.64 -6.08
CA THR A 149 -6.60 22.96 -5.93
C THR A 149 -7.51 23.02 -4.70
N LEU A 150 -8.12 21.89 -4.33
CA LEU A 150 -8.90 21.73 -3.10
C LEU A 150 -8.03 21.84 -1.85
N ALA A 151 -6.88 21.16 -1.79
CA ALA A 151 -5.97 21.22 -0.65
C ALA A 151 -5.39 22.64 -0.44
N ILE A 152 -5.08 23.35 -1.53
CA ILE A 152 -4.63 24.75 -1.46
C ILE A 152 -5.72 25.66 -0.89
N ASN A 153 -6.96 25.49 -1.33
CA ASN A 153 -8.09 26.31 -0.85
C ASN A 153 -8.41 26.06 0.63
N GLU A 154 -8.37 24.80 1.07
CA GLU A 154 -8.55 24.46 2.49
C GLU A 154 -7.42 25.04 3.34
N ARG A 155 -6.17 24.93 2.91
CA ARG A 155 -5.01 25.51 3.60
C ARG A 155 -5.15 27.02 3.75
N ASN A 156 -5.46 27.73 2.66
CA ASN A 156 -5.64 29.18 2.67
C ASN A 156 -6.77 29.60 3.63
N ARG A 157 -7.88 28.87 3.65
CA ARG A 157 -8.99 29.13 4.58
C ARG A 157 -8.58 28.90 6.03
N CYS A 158 -7.81 27.85 6.31
CA CYS A 158 -7.28 27.57 7.64
C CYS A 158 -6.30 28.65 8.12
N GLU A 159 -5.37 29.09 7.27
CA GLU A 159 -4.42 30.16 7.59
C GLU A 159 -5.12 31.49 7.87
N GLN A 160 -6.08 31.87 7.01
CA GLN A 160 -6.90 33.07 7.23
C GLN A 160 -7.73 32.98 8.52
N HIS A 161 -8.30 31.81 8.83
CA HIS A 161 -9.05 31.59 10.07
C HIS A 161 -8.15 31.74 11.29
N PHE A 162 -6.98 31.11 11.27
CA PHE A 162 -6.02 31.20 12.36
C PHE A 162 -5.57 32.65 12.56
N GLY A 163 -5.20 33.36 11.49
CA GLY A 163 -4.77 34.77 11.59
C GLY A 163 -5.85 35.71 12.11
N SER A 164 -7.12 35.48 11.76
CA SER A 164 -8.25 36.34 12.19
C SER A 164 -8.83 35.99 13.55
N SER A 165 -8.64 34.75 14.03
CA SER A 165 -9.30 34.26 15.24
C SER A 165 -8.35 33.93 16.39
N THR A 166 -7.04 33.85 16.13
CA THR A 166 -6.04 33.66 17.18
C THR A 166 -5.66 34.98 17.81
N THR A 167 -5.82 35.07 19.12
CA THR A 167 -5.46 36.25 19.92
C THR A 167 -4.61 35.83 21.11
N ARG A 168 -4.03 36.80 21.83
CA ARG A 168 -3.40 36.55 23.14
C ARG A 168 -4.26 37.16 24.23
N ASN A 169 -4.44 36.42 25.32
CA ASN A 169 -5.10 36.95 26.51
C ASN A 169 -4.13 37.83 27.34
N SER A 170 -4.63 38.44 28.42
CA SER A 170 -3.84 39.28 29.33
C SER A 170 -2.69 38.57 30.03
N GLU A 171 -2.72 37.22 30.09
CA GLU A 171 -1.64 36.39 30.64
C GLU A 171 -0.62 35.97 29.56
N GLY A 172 -0.79 36.43 28.31
CA GLY A 172 0.10 36.12 27.19
C GLY A 172 -0.13 34.74 26.56
N ARG A 173 -1.16 33.99 26.97
CA ARG A 173 -1.54 32.69 26.38
C ARG A 173 -2.30 32.90 25.08
N PHE A 174 -2.10 31.99 24.12
CA PHE A 174 -2.85 31.99 22.88
C PHE A 174 -4.29 31.50 23.10
N VAL A 175 -5.25 32.28 22.63
CA VAL A 175 -6.66 31.91 22.52
C VAL A 175 -6.91 31.65 21.04
N VAL A 176 -7.05 30.38 20.68
CA VAL A 176 -7.24 29.92 19.30
C VAL A 176 -8.68 29.48 19.13
N ARG A 177 -9.33 29.93 18.04
CA ARG A 177 -10.63 29.40 17.65
C ARG A 177 -10.43 28.20 16.73
N ILE A 178 -11.10 27.10 17.04
CA ILE A 178 -11.04 25.88 16.23
C ILE A 178 -11.94 26.07 14.99
N PRO A 179 -11.41 25.92 13.76
CA PRO A 179 -12.21 26.01 12.56
C PRO A 179 -13.14 24.79 12.41
N PHE A 180 -14.38 25.03 11.96
CA PHE A 180 -15.28 23.96 11.55
C PHE A 180 -15.10 23.68 10.05
N LYS A 181 -15.04 22.38 9.70
CA LYS A 181 -14.93 21.92 8.31
C LYS A 181 -16.19 22.26 7.49
N GLU A 182 -17.35 22.25 8.14
CA GLU A 182 -18.65 22.55 7.55
C GLU A 182 -19.33 23.75 8.22
N ASP A 183 -20.36 24.28 7.56
CA ASP A 183 -21.22 25.32 8.14
C ASP A 183 -21.92 24.77 9.39
N THR A 184 -21.71 25.41 10.53
CA THR A 184 -22.26 25.01 11.83
C THR A 184 -23.78 25.03 11.85
N ARG A 185 -24.42 25.72 10.89
CA ARG A 185 -25.88 25.69 10.70
C ARG A 185 -26.42 24.31 10.32
N LYS A 186 -25.54 23.40 9.84
CA LYS A 186 -25.89 22.00 9.55
C LYS A 186 -25.85 21.09 10.79
N LEU A 187 -25.46 21.58 11.97
CA LEU A 187 -25.50 20.79 13.20
C LEU A 187 -26.93 20.42 13.68
N GLY A 188 -27.99 20.81 12.96
CA GLY A 188 -29.35 20.28 13.17
C GLY A 188 -29.78 20.19 14.63
N GLU A 189 -30.36 19.04 15.03
CA GLU A 189 -30.84 18.80 16.39
C GLU A 189 -29.75 18.33 17.38
N TYR A 190 -28.45 18.37 17.03
CA TYR A 190 -27.39 17.93 17.94
C TYR A 190 -27.40 18.70 19.27
N ARG A 191 -27.86 19.96 19.26
CA ARG A 191 -28.07 20.74 20.49
C ARG A 191 -29.07 20.07 21.44
N LEU A 192 -30.23 19.67 20.93
CA LEU A 192 -31.28 19.00 21.72
C LEU A 192 -30.81 17.64 22.23
N ILE A 193 -30.05 16.91 21.42
CA ILE A 193 -29.48 15.61 21.81
C ILE A 193 -28.43 15.80 22.90
N ALA A 194 -27.52 16.76 22.74
CA ALA A 194 -26.50 17.09 23.73
C ALA A 194 -27.11 17.54 25.06
N GLU A 195 -28.16 18.39 25.00
CA GLU A 195 -28.88 18.86 26.18
C GLU A 195 -29.58 17.72 26.91
N LYS A 196 -30.27 16.82 26.19
CA LYS A 196 -30.88 15.61 26.79
C LYS A 196 -29.82 14.71 27.44
N ARG A 197 -28.66 14.52 26.80
CA ARG A 197 -27.56 13.73 27.35
C ARG A 197 -26.97 14.37 28.60
N LEU A 198 -26.76 15.69 28.59
CA LEU A 198 -26.27 16.44 29.74
C LEU A 198 -27.24 16.32 30.92
N LEU A 199 -28.53 16.58 30.71
CA LEU A 199 -29.55 16.46 31.77
C LEU A 199 -29.70 15.03 32.28
N SER A 200 -29.46 14.02 31.44
CA SER A 200 -29.43 12.62 31.85
C SER A 200 -28.21 12.32 32.72
N LEU A 201 -27.04 12.83 32.33
CA LEU A 201 -25.81 12.70 33.10
C LEU A 201 -25.96 13.38 34.46
N GLU A 202 -26.46 14.61 34.52
CA GLU A 202 -26.72 15.33 35.78
C GLU A 202 -27.68 14.57 36.70
N ARG A 203 -28.73 13.96 36.15
CA ARG A 203 -29.64 13.09 36.91
C ARG A 203 -28.95 11.82 37.43
N GLN A 204 -28.00 11.28 36.68
CA GLN A 204 -27.24 10.11 37.10
C GLN A 204 -26.23 10.46 38.21
N LEU A 205 -25.51 11.57 38.05
CA LEU A 205 -24.54 12.08 39.01
C LEU A 205 -25.20 12.57 40.31
N SER A 206 -26.43 13.10 40.25
CA SER A 206 -27.18 13.47 41.46
C SER A 206 -27.69 12.26 42.25
N ARG A 207 -27.95 11.13 41.59
CA ARG A 207 -28.37 9.87 42.23
C ARG A 207 -27.21 9.06 42.80
N ASN A 208 -26.02 9.18 42.22
CA ASN A 208 -24.83 8.46 42.67
C ASN A 208 -23.68 9.43 42.96
N LYS A 209 -23.48 9.70 44.26
CA LYS A 209 -22.48 10.65 44.76
C LYS A 209 -21.05 10.20 44.46
N GLU A 210 -20.77 8.90 44.54
CA GLU A 210 -19.44 8.35 44.25
C GLU A 210 -19.05 8.54 42.79
N LEU A 211 -19.98 8.27 41.86
CA LEU A 211 -19.76 8.50 40.43
C LEU A 211 -19.55 9.98 40.11
N ARG A 212 -20.27 10.87 40.78
CA ARG A 212 -20.09 12.32 40.62
C ARG A 212 -18.71 12.77 41.06
N ASP A 213 -18.25 12.31 42.21
CA ASP A 213 -16.96 12.72 42.74
C ASP A 213 -15.81 12.22 41.84
N GLN A 214 -15.93 11.02 41.26
CA GLN A 214 -15.00 10.52 40.22
C GLN A 214 -15.06 11.35 38.92
N TYR A 215 -16.25 11.73 38.47
CA TYR A 215 -16.42 12.53 37.25
C TYR A 215 -15.84 13.93 37.39
N VAL A 216 -15.99 14.58 38.55
CA VAL A 216 -15.40 15.90 38.83
C VAL A 216 -13.87 15.81 38.90
N ALA A 217 -13.33 14.80 39.60
CA ALA A 217 -11.89 14.61 39.67
C ALA A 217 -11.25 14.41 38.28
N PHE A 218 -11.92 13.69 37.38
CA PHE A 218 -11.48 13.54 35.99
C PHE A 218 -11.49 14.86 35.21
N LEU A 219 -12.51 15.71 35.41
CA LEU A 219 -12.57 17.01 34.73
C LEU A 219 -11.53 18.00 35.24
N ASP A 220 -11.12 17.91 36.50
CA ASP A 220 -10.06 18.76 37.06
C ASP A 220 -8.65 18.36 36.58
N GLU A 221 -8.48 17.13 36.08
CA GLU A 221 -7.21 16.65 35.51
C GLU A 221 -6.95 17.15 34.08
N TYR A 222 -8.01 17.55 33.34
CA TYR A 222 -7.97 17.88 31.91
C TYR A 222 -7.96 19.40 31.63
#